data_AF-A0A2S8UGR4-F1
#
_entry.id   AF-A0A2S8UGR4-F1
#
_cell.length_a   1.000
_cell.length_b   1.000
_cell.length_c   1.000
_cell.angle_alpha   90.00
_cell.angle_beta   90.00
_cell.angle_gamma   90.00
#
_symmetry.space_group_name_H-M   'P 1'
#
loop_
_entity.id
_entity.type
_entity.pdbx_description
1 polymer ?
#
loop_
_entity_poly.entity_id
_entity_poly.type
_entity_poly.pdbx_seq_one_letter_code
_entity_poly.pdbx_strand_id
1 'polypeptide(L)'
;MNLYLVRNAAGTPVWIAHEDNEQRIWTYVQNTGKFHLNQGLYRDFYFEHANTYAPISADDALQQIRSGIGKLDEQTVGHLVTRFKQDPAARTVEEILGSSPVPTARQQAEARVNALVQAPRGKWMTWKSYRLTDKQLAHVSARDLRLGRIKIVNTKVGAVDSRLEEDDENVKVMVARSLNG
;
A
#
# COMPACT_ATOMS: atom_id res chain seq x y z
N MET A 1 1.67 6.70 1.35
CA MET A 1 2.98 6.44 1.95
C MET A 1 2.99 5.12 2.71
N ASN A 2 3.11 4.05 1.94
CA ASN A 2 3.62 2.81 2.49
C ASN A 2 5.12 2.79 2.22
N LEU A 3 5.91 2.73 3.28
CA LEU A 3 7.36 2.56 3.20
C LEU A 3 7.69 1.16 3.65
N TYR A 4 8.63 0.54 2.95
CA TYR A 4 9.06 -0.82 3.20
C TYR A 4 10.57 -0.89 3.25
N LEU A 5 11.08 -1.61 4.25
CA LEU A 5 12.41 -2.18 4.21
C LEU A 5 12.34 -3.48 3.42
N VAL A 6 13.02 -3.51 2.29
CA VAL A 6 13.08 -4.66 1.40
C VAL A 6 14.31 -5.48 1.76
N ARG A 7 14.11 -6.77 1.97
CA ARG A 7 15.19 -7.73 2.20
C ARG A 7 15.20 -8.80 1.12
N ASN A 8 16.38 -9.13 0.62
CA ASN A 8 16.55 -10.22 -0.34
C ASN A 8 16.22 -11.59 0.27
N ALA A 9 16.27 -12.64 -0.55
CA ALA A 9 16.03 -14.01 -0.09
C ALA A 9 16.96 -14.46 1.05
N ALA A 10 18.16 -13.86 1.17
CA ALA A 10 19.10 -14.11 2.27
C ALA A 10 18.79 -13.28 3.54
N GLY A 11 17.72 -12.48 3.54
CA GLY A 11 17.32 -11.61 4.66
C GLY A 11 18.13 -10.32 4.76
N THR A 12 19.05 -10.04 3.84
CA THR A 12 19.86 -8.82 3.84
C THR A 12 19.01 -7.62 3.40
N PRO A 13 18.99 -6.50 4.13
CA PRO A 13 18.28 -5.31 3.70
C PRO A 13 18.98 -4.68 2.49
N VAL A 14 18.22 -4.46 1.43
CA VAL A 14 18.75 -4.03 0.12
C VAL A 14 18.16 -2.70 -0.33
N TRP A 15 16.88 -2.43 -0.02
CA TRP A 15 16.19 -1.24 -0.49
C TRP A 15 15.27 -0.63 0.56
N ILE A 16 15.08 0.68 0.46
CA ILE A 16 13.86 1.33 0.94
C ILE A 16 12.94 1.49 -0.25
N ALA A 17 11.75 0.90 -0.15
CA ALA A 17 10.71 1.02 -1.16
C ALA A 17 9.55 1.91 -0.66
N HIS A 18 8.97 2.67 -1.57
CA HIS A 18 7.77 3.46 -1.37
C HIS A 18 6.72 3.05 -2.40
N GLU A 19 5.54 2.67 -1.92
CA GLU A 19 4.36 2.50 -2.76
C GLU A 19 3.54 3.80 -2.72
N ASP A 20 3.29 4.37 -3.89
CA ASP A 20 2.44 5.55 -4.03
C ASP A 20 0.96 5.18 -4.28
N ASN A 21 0.11 6.21 -4.41
CA ASN A 21 -1.33 6.02 -4.56
C ASN A 21 -1.75 5.36 -5.88
N GLU A 22 -0.84 5.31 -6.86
CA GLU A 22 -1.05 4.66 -8.17
C GLU A 22 -0.42 3.26 -8.21
N GLN A 23 -0.08 2.67 -7.05
CA GLN A 23 0.55 1.35 -6.95
C GLN A 23 1.94 1.28 -7.59
N ARG A 24 2.60 2.43 -7.80
CA ARG A 24 3.97 2.44 -8.31
C ARG A 24 4.94 2.23 -7.16
N ILE A 25 5.94 1.36 -7.39
CA ILE A 25 7.01 1.13 -6.43
C ILE A 25 8.22 1.99 -6.80
N TRP A 26 8.60 2.86 -5.87
CA TRP A 26 9.77 3.71 -5.94
C TRP A 26 10.83 3.18 -4.98
N THR A 27 12.11 3.19 -5.36
CA THR A 27 13.20 2.72 -4.49
C THR A 27 14.27 3.77 -4.32
N TYR A 28 14.75 3.93 -3.09
CA TYR A 28 15.88 4.81 -2.80
C TYR A 28 17.17 4.24 -3.37
N VAL A 29 17.90 5.04 -4.16
CA VAL A 29 19.22 4.70 -4.69
C VAL A 29 20.25 5.64 -4.08
N GLN A 30 21.18 5.09 -3.30
CA GLN A 30 22.13 5.93 -2.57
C GLN A 30 23.06 6.70 -3.50
N ASN A 31 23.42 6.14 -4.66
CA ASN A 31 24.32 6.79 -5.63
C ASN A 31 23.76 8.12 -6.18
N THR A 32 22.44 8.31 -6.14
CA THR A 32 21.76 9.55 -6.59
C THR A 32 21.17 10.36 -5.44
N GLY A 33 20.98 9.75 -4.27
CA GLY A 33 20.29 10.35 -3.13
C GLY A 33 18.79 10.52 -3.36
N LYS A 34 18.20 9.78 -4.32
CA LYS A 34 16.82 9.96 -4.76
C LYS A 34 16.07 8.63 -4.84
N PHE A 35 14.74 8.73 -4.86
CA PHE A 35 13.84 7.63 -5.17
C PHE A 35 13.58 7.55 -6.67
N HIS A 36 13.67 6.34 -7.21
CA HIS A 36 13.47 6.06 -8.63
C HIS A 36 12.40 5.00 -8.82
N LEU A 37 11.63 5.11 -9.91
CA LEU A 37 10.61 4.13 -10.24
C LEU A 37 11.27 2.77 -10.53
N ASN A 38 10.82 1.73 -9.83
CA ASN A 38 11.42 0.40 -9.90
C ASN A 38 10.39 -0.65 -10.34
N GLN A 39 10.30 -0.84 -11.66
CA GLN A 39 9.39 -1.81 -12.27
C GLN A 39 9.73 -3.27 -11.89
N GLY A 40 11.01 -3.56 -11.62
CA GLY A 40 11.42 -4.87 -11.13
C GLY A 40 10.83 -5.16 -9.75
N LEU A 41 10.97 -4.21 -8.82
CA LEU A 41 10.39 -4.34 -7.49
C LEU A 41 8.86 -4.29 -7.48
N TYR A 42 8.24 -3.55 -8.41
CA TYR A 42 6.79 -3.63 -8.62
C TYR A 42 6.35 -5.07 -8.92
N ARG A 43 7.01 -5.73 -9.88
CA ARG A 43 6.68 -7.10 -10.26
C ARG A 43 6.90 -8.08 -9.11
N ASP A 44 7.98 -7.89 -8.36
CA ASP A 44 8.27 -8.70 -7.19
C ASP A 44 7.27 -8.50 -6.05
N PHE A 45 6.88 -7.26 -5.77
CA PHE A 45 5.95 -6.92 -4.69
C PHE A 45 4.55 -7.54 -4.90
N TYR A 46 4.02 -7.49 -6.12
CA TYR A 46 2.65 -7.95 -6.40
C TYR A 46 2.55 -9.38 -6.92
N PHE A 47 3.62 -9.97 -7.47
CA PHE A 47 3.53 -11.25 -8.18
C PHE A 47 4.60 -12.27 -7.77
N GLU A 48 5.89 -11.90 -7.80
CA GLU A 48 6.98 -12.91 -7.67
C GLU A 48 7.33 -13.25 -6.21
N HIS A 49 7.19 -12.28 -5.30
CA HIS A 49 7.45 -12.43 -3.86
C HIS A 49 8.81 -13.06 -3.51
N ALA A 50 9.86 -12.77 -4.29
CA ALA A 50 11.22 -13.25 -4.05
C ALA A 50 11.93 -12.45 -2.95
N ASN A 51 11.56 -11.19 -2.73
CA ASN A 51 12.00 -10.40 -1.58
C ASN A 51 10.93 -10.35 -0.48
N THR A 52 11.36 -9.99 0.73
CA THR A 52 10.45 -9.69 1.84
C THR A 52 10.33 -8.18 2.04
N TYR A 53 9.12 -7.73 2.37
CA TYR A 53 8.77 -6.32 2.49
C TYR A 53 8.22 -6.04 3.89
N ALA A 54 9.05 -5.47 4.76
CA ALA A 54 8.65 -5.11 6.11
C ALA A 54 8.23 -3.64 6.15
N PRO A 55 7.00 -3.30 6.57
CA PRO A 55 6.60 -1.91 6.72
C PRO A 55 7.49 -1.18 7.73
N ILE A 56 7.88 0.06 7.43
CA ILE A 56 8.72 0.89 8.29
C ILE A 56 8.19 2.32 8.41
N SER A 57 8.61 3.04 9.45
CA SER A 57 8.32 4.47 9.58
C SER A 57 9.23 5.33 8.69
N ALA A 58 8.88 6.62 8.54
CA ALA A 58 9.76 7.58 7.86
C ALA A 58 11.10 7.76 8.60
N ASP A 59 11.07 7.75 9.94
CA ASP A 59 12.28 7.86 10.76
C ASP A 59 13.20 6.64 10.58
N ASP A 60 12.62 5.43 10.58
CA ASP A 60 13.38 4.20 10.31
C ASP A 60 13.97 4.21 8.90
N ALA A 61 13.20 4.67 7.90
CA ALA A 61 13.67 4.83 6.53
C ALA A 61 14.86 5.80 6.47
N LEU A 62 14.78 6.95 7.15
CA LEU A 62 15.87 7.92 7.24
C LEU A 62 17.11 7.31 7.90
N GLN A 63 16.95 6.51 8.96
CA GLN A 63 18.06 5.83 9.60
C GLN A 63 18.74 4.86 8.63
N GLN A 64 17.98 4.02 7.92
CA GLN A 64 18.53 3.08 6.93
C GLN A 64 19.24 3.80 5.78
N ILE A 65 18.67 4.92 5.30
CA ILE A 65 19.28 5.78 4.28
C ILE A 65 20.64 6.31 4.76
N ARG A 66 20.71 6.81 5.99
CA ARG A 66 21.97 7.29 6.61
C ARG A 66 22.98 6.15 6.80
N SER A 67 22.51 4.93 7.05
CA SER A 67 23.35 3.72 7.13
C SER A 67 23.84 3.22 5.78
N GLY A 68 23.39 3.80 4.66
CA GLY A 68 23.88 3.51 3.32
C GLY A 68 23.14 2.39 2.58
N ILE A 69 21.86 2.17 2.91
CA ILE A 69 21.02 1.25 2.14
C ILE A 69 20.84 1.74 0.69
N GLY A 70 20.68 0.81 -0.25
CA GLY A 70 20.44 1.12 -1.66
C GLY A 70 21.67 1.59 -2.43
N LYS A 71 22.88 1.37 -1.89
CA LYS A 71 24.14 1.59 -2.63
C LYS A 71 24.30 0.53 -3.70
N LEU A 72 24.50 0.97 -4.93
CA LEU A 72 24.87 0.13 -6.05
C LEU A 72 26.37 0.21 -6.29
N ASP A 73 26.96 -0.95 -6.55
CA ASP A 73 28.34 -1.03 -6.99
C ASP A 73 28.44 -0.62 -8.47
N GLU A 74 29.06 0.53 -8.72
CA GLU A 74 29.24 1.08 -10.08
C GLU A 74 30.13 0.19 -10.95
N GLN A 75 30.99 -0.66 -10.38
CA GLN A 75 31.82 -1.59 -11.16
C GLN A 75 30.97 -2.71 -11.75
N THR A 76 30.00 -3.21 -10.98
CA THR A 76 29.13 -4.32 -11.39
C THR A 76 27.92 -3.83 -12.21
N VAL A 77 27.33 -2.69 -11.84
CA VAL A 77 26.08 -2.18 -12.43
C VAL A 77 26.14 -0.71 -12.86
N GLY A 78 27.30 -0.23 -13.31
CA GLY A 78 27.50 1.19 -13.68
C GLY A 78 26.53 1.74 -14.74
N HIS A 79 26.04 0.89 -15.65
CA HIS A 79 25.02 1.28 -16.63
C HIS A 79 23.67 1.64 -15.97
N LEU A 80 23.25 0.89 -14.94
CA LEU A 80 22.04 1.18 -14.16
C LEU A 80 22.22 2.47 -13.35
N VAL A 81 23.39 2.66 -12.75
CA VAL A 81 23.68 3.88 -12.00
C VAL A 81 23.67 5.11 -12.91
N THR A 82 24.22 5.01 -14.11
CA THR A 82 24.17 6.09 -15.12
C THR A 82 22.73 6.40 -15.50
N ARG A 83 21.90 5.38 -15.74
CA ARG A 83 20.47 5.55 -16.02
C ARG A 83 19.75 6.28 -14.88
N PHE A 84 20.01 5.92 -13.62
CA PHE A 84 19.40 6.61 -12.48
C PHE A 84 19.88 8.06 -12.35
N LYS A 85 21.16 8.34 -12.60
CA LYS A 85 21.70 9.72 -12.61
C LYS A 85 21.02 10.61 -13.67
N GLN A 86 20.48 10.02 -14.73
CA GLN A 86 19.79 10.72 -15.82
C GLN A 86 18.26 10.67 -15.72
N ASP A 87 17.69 10.07 -14.68
CA ASP A 87 16.24 9.92 -14.54
C ASP A 87 15.57 11.26 -14.19
N PRO A 88 14.76 11.84 -15.09
CA PRO A 88 14.08 13.12 -14.84
C PRO A 88 12.90 12.99 -13.88
N ALA A 89 12.39 11.77 -13.66
CA ALA A 89 11.25 11.51 -12.78
C ALA A 89 11.65 11.20 -11.34
N ALA A 90 12.95 11.25 -11.03
CA ALA A 90 13.49 10.94 -9.72
C ALA A 90 12.94 11.88 -8.64
N ARG A 91 12.47 11.31 -7.53
CA ARG A 91 11.88 12.05 -6.42
C ARG A 91 12.86 12.20 -5.27
N THR A 92 12.83 13.32 -4.56
CA THR A 92 13.71 13.52 -3.40
C THR A 92 13.23 12.72 -2.19
N VAL A 93 14.12 12.56 -1.21
CA VAL A 93 13.78 11.92 0.07
C VAL A 93 12.69 12.72 0.78
N GLU A 94 12.73 14.05 0.72
CA GLU A 94 11.76 14.95 1.34
C GLU A 94 10.38 14.84 0.67
N GLU A 95 10.30 14.73 -0.65
CA GLU A 95 9.04 14.55 -1.37
C GLU A 95 8.34 13.24 -0.94
N ILE A 96 9.13 12.17 -0.80
CA ILE A 96 8.62 10.86 -0.40
C ILE A 96 8.29 10.86 1.10
N LEU A 97 9.27 11.15 1.97
CA LEU A 97 9.17 10.98 3.42
C LEU A 97 8.50 12.14 4.16
N GLY A 98 8.50 13.35 3.58
CA GLY A 98 7.85 14.54 4.13
C GLY A 98 6.34 14.60 3.89
N SER A 99 5.80 13.66 3.11
CA SER A 99 4.37 13.44 2.98
C SER A 99 3.85 12.72 4.23
N SER A 100 2.87 13.30 4.95
CA SER A 100 2.31 12.74 6.20
C SER A 100 2.08 11.22 6.13
N PRO A 101 2.27 10.51 7.26
CA PRO A 101 2.19 9.06 7.30
C PRO A 101 0.84 8.61 6.79
N VAL A 102 0.84 7.89 5.66
CA VAL A 102 -0.36 7.19 5.23
C VAL A 102 -0.51 5.99 6.16
N PRO A 103 -1.69 5.81 6.76
CA PRO A 103 -1.90 4.73 7.70
C PRO A 103 -1.55 3.38 7.05
N THR A 104 -0.92 2.48 7.81
CA THR A 104 -0.67 1.08 7.40
C THR A 104 -1.96 0.38 6.95
N ALA A 105 -1.90 -0.74 6.21
CA ALA A 105 -3.10 -1.50 5.84
C ALA A 105 -4.00 -1.84 7.05
N ARG A 106 -3.39 -2.12 8.22
CA ARG A 106 -4.09 -2.33 9.48
C ARG A 106 -4.74 -1.05 10.03
N GLN A 107 -4.00 0.07 10.04
CA GLN A 107 -4.55 1.36 10.45
C GLN A 107 -5.61 1.89 9.48
N GLN A 108 -5.51 1.58 8.18
CA GLN A 108 -6.54 1.86 7.19
C GLN A 108 -7.78 1.02 7.43
N ALA A 109 -7.63 -0.28 7.72
CA ALA A 109 -8.75 -1.13 8.10
C ALA A 109 -9.42 -0.65 9.38
N GLU A 110 -8.63 -0.30 10.41
CA GLU A 110 -9.12 0.29 11.66
C GLU A 110 -9.79 1.65 11.44
N ALA A 111 -9.24 2.52 10.58
CA ALA A 111 -9.84 3.80 10.23
C ALA A 111 -11.15 3.64 9.47
N ARG A 112 -11.24 2.69 8.52
CA ARG A 112 -12.50 2.37 7.82
C ARG A 112 -13.55 1.85 8.79
N VAL A 113 -13.16 0.99 9.72
CA VAL A 113 -14.05 0.48 10.77
C VAL A 113 -14.48 1.61 11.71
N ASN A 114 -13.56 2.47 12.16
CA ASN A 114 -13.89 3.60 13.02
C ASN A 114 -14.81 4.60 12.30
N ALA A 115 -14.56 4.88 11.02
CA ALA A 115 -15.44 5.71 10.21
C ALA A 115 -16.84 5.09 10.08
N LEU A 116 -16.93 3.76 9.94
CA LEU A 116 -18.20 3.04 9.95
C LEU A 116 -18.89 3.08 11.31
N VAL A 117 -18.17 2.97 12.43
CA VAL A 117 -18.72 3.13 13.80
C VAL A 117 -19.31 4.52 13.98
N GLN A 118 -18.61 5.56 13.53
CA GLN A 118 -19.03 6.97 13.65
C GLN A 118 -20.13 7.36 12.65
N ALA A 119 -20.33 6.59 11.58
CA ALA A 119 -21.38 6.85 10.62
C ALA A 119 -22.77 6.63 11.25
N PRO A 120 -23.76 7.48 10.91
CA PRO A 120 -25.16 7.23 11.25
C PRO A 120 -25.62 5.86 10.73
N ARG A 121 -26.49 5.18 11.49
CA ARG A 121 -27.13 3.93 11.02
C ARG A 121 -27.85 4.17 9.70
N GLY A 122 -27.76 3.21 8.78
CA GLY A 122 -28.32 3.32 7.42
C GLY A 122 -27.56 4.23 6.44
N LYS A 123 -26.51 4.95 6.88
CA LYS A 123 -25.67 5.72 5.95
C LYS A 123 -24.71 4.81 5.20
N TRP A 124 -24.84 4.77 3.88
CA TRP A 124 -23.96 4.02 2.99
C TRP A 124 -22.61 4.71 2.81
N MET A 125 -21.54 3.91 2.87
CA MET A 125 -20.18 4.35 2.61
C MET A 125 -19.40 3.30 1.82
N THR A 126 -18.43 3.74 1.03
CA THR A 126 -17.57 2.83 0.26
C THR A 126 -16.58 2.12 1.18
N TRP A 127 -16.65 0.79 1.20
CA TRP A 127 -15.72 -0.07 1.94
C TRP A 127 -14.43 -0.32 1.15
N LYS A 128 -14.57 -0.69 -0.12
CA LYS A 128 -13.47 -0.98 -1.04
C LYS A 128 -13.97 -0.97 -2.49
N SER A 129 -13.12 -0.52 -3.40
CA SER A 129 -13.36 -0.59 -4.85
C SER A 129 -12.50 -1.69 -5.46
N TYR A 130 -13.05 -2.35 -6.47
CA TYR A 130 -12.42 -3.38 -7.29
C TYR A 130 -12.56 -2.98 -8.75
N ARG A 131 -11.66 -3.42 -9.63
CA ARG A 131 -11.88 -3.26 -11.06
C ARG A 131 -13.10 -4.07 -11.50
N LEU A 132 -13.77 -3.65 -12.57
CA LEU A 132 -14.92 -4.38 -13.11
C LEU A 132 -14.57 -5.83 -13.47
N THR A 133 -13.34 -6.08 -13.93
CA THR A 133 -12.79 -7.42 -14.19
C THR A 133 -12.72 -8.30 -12.94
N ASP A 134 -12.66 -7.70 -11.76
CA ASP A 134 -12.54 -8.38 -10.45
C ASP A 134 -13.87 -8.40 -9.69
N LYS A 135 -15.01 -8.23 -10.38
CA LYS A 135 -16.36 -8.17 -9.80
C LYS A 135 -16.68 -9.35 -8.86
N GLN A 136 -16.15 -10.54 -9.14
CA GLN A 136 -16.31 -11.70 -8.26
C GLN A 136 -15.71 -11.47 -6.86
N LEU A 137 -14.56 -10.79 -6.77
CA LEU A 137 -13.94 -10.44 -5.50
C LEU A 137 -14.75 -9.39 -4.73
N ALA A 138 -15.38 -8.45 -5.44
CA ALA A 138 -16.31 -7.49 -4.83
C ALA A 138 -17.51 -8.20 -4.21
N HIS A 139 -18.10 -9.19 -4.92
CA HIS A 139 -19.19 -10.01 -4.38
C HIS A 139 -18.80 -10.79 -3.12
N VAL A 140 -17.63 -11.43 -3.12
CA VAL A 140 -17.12 -12.15 -1.95
C VAL A 140 -16.93 -11.19 -0.78
N SER A 141 -16.31 -10.03 -1.01
CA SER A 141 -16.10 -9.04 0.04
C SER A 141 -17.42 -8.49 0.62
N ALA A 142 -18.41 -8.19 -0.23
CA ALA A 142 -19.73 -7.76 0.22
C ALA A 142 -20.42 -8.85 1.05
N ARG A 143 -20.31 -10.11 0.63
CA ARG A 143 -20.87 -11.26 1.36
C ARG A 143 -20.19 -11.46 2.71
N ASP A 144 -18.86 -11.39 2.77
CA ASP A 144 -18.10 -11.60 4.00
C ASP A 144 -18.37 -10.50 5.05
N LEU A 145 -18.61 -9.26 4.60
CA LEU A 145 -19.11 -8.18 5.46
C LEU A 145 -20.46 -8.54 6.08
N ARG A 146 -21.44 -8.94 5.26
CA ARG A 146 -22.80 -9.25 5.70
C ARG A 146 -22.85 -10.46 6.63
N LEU A 147 -22.01 -11.46 6.38
CA LEU A 147 -21.92 -12.67 7.20
C LEU A 147 -21.06 -12.47 8.47
N GLY A 148 -20.55 -11.28 8.73
CA GLY A 148 -19.73 -11.00 9.92
C GLY A 148 -18.38 -11.72 9.94
N ARG A 149 -17.89 -12.19 8.78
CA ARG A 149 -16.60 -12.91 8.67
C ARG A 149 -15.40 -11.99 8.83
N ILE A 150 -15.60 -10.68 8.62
CA ILE A 150 -14.59 -9.67 8.92
C ILE A 150 -14.63 -9.39 10.42
N LYS A 151 -13.83 -10.13 11.19
CA LYS A 151 -13.82 -10.14 12.66
C LYS A 151 -13.82 -8.74 13.27
N ILE A 152 -12.98 -7.82 12.77
CA ILE A 152 -12.91 -6.45 13.32
C ILE A 152 -14.20 -5.64 13.09
N VAL A 153 -14.90 -5.84 11.97
CA VAL A 153 -16.20 -5.19 11.69
C VAL A 153 -17.25 -5.78 12.61
N ASN A 154 -17.35 -7.11 12.68
CA ASN A 154 -18.32 -7.79 13.54
C ASN A 154 -18.16 -7.42 15.02
N THR A 155 -16.91 -7.34 15.51
CA THR A 155 -16.63 -7.01 16.92
C THR A 155 -16.86 -5.53 17.25
N LYS A 156 -16.53 -4.58 16.36
CA LYS A 156 -16.61 -3.13 16.67
C LYS A 156 -17.91 -2.46 16.23
N VAL A 157 -18.56 -2.98 15.18
CA VAL A 157 -19.74 -2.37 14.55
C VAL A 157 -20.99 -3.21 14.80
N GLY A 158 -20.86 -4.54 14.83
CA GLY A 158 -21.98 -5.48 14.88
C GLY A 158 -22.54 -5.77 13.49
N ALA A 159 -23.86 -5.94 13.40
CA ALA A 159 -24.53 -6.23 12.14
C ALA A 159 -24.42 -5.07 11.14
N VAL A 160 -24.04 -5.40 9.91
CA VAL A 160 -23.87 -4.44 8.81
C VAL A 160 -24.61 -4.91 7.57
N ASP A 161 -25.13 -3.94 6.82
CA ASP A 161 -25.67 -4.15 5.49
C ASP A 161 -24.58 -3.90 4.45
N SER A 162 -24.60 -4.64 3.36
CA SER A 162 -23.64 -4.51 2.26
C SER A 162 -24.33 -4.55 0.91
N ARG A 163 -23.85 -3.77 -0.06
CA ARG A 163 -24.29 -3.81 -1.47
C ARG A 163 -23.13 -3.52 -2.41
N LEU A 164 -23.34 -3.75 -3.70
CA LEU A 164 -22.41 -3.37 -4.74
C LEU A 164 -22.99 -2.18 -5.52
N GLU A 165 -22.12 -1.25 -5.89
CA GLU A 165 -22.41 -0.18 -6.85
C GLU A 165 -21.37 -0.28 -7.96
N GLU A 166 -21.81 -0.26 -9.20
CA GLU A 166 -20.95 -0.38 -10.38
C GLU A 166 -20.84 0.99 -11.06
N ASP A 167 -19.64 1.32 -11.50
CA ASP A 167 -19.37 2.39 -12.46
C ASP A 167 -18.64 1.81 -13.68
N ASP A 168 -18.30 2.66 -14.66
CA ASP A 168 -17.78 2.22 -15.97
C ASP A 168 -16.50 1.38 -15.87
N GLU A 169 -15.70 1.55 -14.81
CA GLU A 169 -14.40 0.88 -14.65
C GLU A 169 -14.31 0.00 -13.39
N ASN A 170 -15.20 0.21 -12.40
CA ASN A 170 -15.06 -0.35 -11.07
C ASN A 170 -16.36 -0.86 -10.47
N VAL A 171 -16.21 -1.83 -9.56
CA VAL A 171 -17.26 -2.26 -8.63
C VAL A 171 -16.89 -1.83 -7.22
N LYS A 172 -17.75 -0.99 -6.62
CA LYS A 172 -17.63 -0.48 -5.26
C LYS A 172 -18.44 -1.37 -4.32
N VAL A 173 -17.77 -1.92 -3.31
CA VAL A 173 -18.43 -2.54 -2.16
C VAL A 173 -18.86 -1.44 -1.21
N MET A 174 -20.16 -1.30 -1.02
CA MET A 174 -20.78 -0.34 -0.11
C MET A 174 -21.19 -1.05 1.18
N VAL A 175 -21.03 -0.38 2.30
CA VAL A 175 -21.38 -0.88 3.63
C VAL A 175 -22.15 0.19 4.41
N ALA A 176 -23.11 -0.24 5.21
CA ALA A 176 -23.83 0.61 6.15
C ALA A 176 -24.01 -0.12 7.48
N ARG A 177 -24.05 0.63 8.58
CA ARG A 177 -24.50 0.08 9.86
C ARG A 177 -25.96 -0.32 9.74
N SER A 178 -26.30 -1.54 10.14
CA SER A 178 -27.67 -2.01 10.02
C SER A 178 -28.60 -1.22 10.94
N LEU A 179 -29.83 -0.98 10.46
CA LEU A 179 -30.88 -0.31 11.23
C LEU A 179 -31.46 -1.22 12.31
N ASN A 180 -31.30 -2.54 12.16
CA ASN A 180 -31.93 -3.56 13.02
C ASN A 180 -30.96 -4.19 14.02
N GLY A 181 -29.83 -3.52 14.32
CA GLY A 181 -28.75 -4.02 15.19
C GLY A 181 -28.57 -3.24 16.48
#